data_AF-A0A066UM61-F1
#
_entry.id   AF-A0A066UM61-F1
#
_cell.length_a   1.000
_cell.length_b   1.000
_cell.length_c   1.000
_cell.angle_alpha   90.00
_cell.angle_beta   90.00
_cell.angle_gamma   90.00
#
_symmetry.space_group_name_H-M   'P 1'
#
loop_
_entity.id
_entity.type
_entity.pdbx_description
1 polymer ?
#
loop_
_entity_poly.entity_id
_entity_poly.type
_entity_poly.pdbx_seq_one_letter_code
_entity_poly.pdbx_strand_id
1 'polypeptide(L)'
;MTDITTEKNDFIRQIIRDDLASGKHDSIVTRFPPEPNGYLHIGHVKSICLNFGVAKEFDGLCNLRFDDTNPTAEKQDYVDSIKADVEWLGFKWAGDVRYASHYFDQLHAWAIQLIKQGDAYVDFQTPDEIREHRGGFGKPSVESPQRNATIEENLVHFDDMKNGKYKEGQAVLRAKIDMNHANMNMRDPVIYRVMHAHHHQAGDKWCIYPMYDYAHPLSDAIENITHSLCTLEFEDHRPFYDWVVEKVGFEVPPRQYEFSRLNLDHTLTSKRKLKRLVDMGVVSGWDDPRMPTVAGMRRRGYPAEGLRDFCERIGVSKADGVVDFRQLEFSVRSALENTTARGMAVLRPLKVTIANFDEAVADFETLKKDTVKARLDDDVLWLTQPKHPNVDMGNREIPFTKTIYIDQTDFEVNPPAGYKRLSPENREIRLRNSYILKVEEHITDDNGDVVELIATIDPKTLGNNPEGRKVKGVIHWVSASHGVDAVVRLYEHLLLEDDEINQDATLHEKDMLDADTDADTLWIKQHLNPNSITTYQAVVEPSLAEVSGGERFQFERESYFVADIVETTKELPVFNQIVGLKDSF
;
A
#
# COMPACT_ATOMS: atom_id res chain seq x y z
N MET A 1 26.82 11.39 -16.30
CA MET A 1 26.52 12.70 -15.72
C MET A 1 26.39 12.48 -14.23
N THR A 2 27.16 13.22 -13.45
CA THR A 2 27.18 13.16 -11.98
C THR A 2 25.77 13.41 -11.45
N ASP A 3 25.15 12.39 -10.86
CA ASP A 3 24.00 12.56 -9.97
C ASP A 3 24.45 13.45 -8.82
N ILE A 4 24.10 14.73 -8.91
CA ILE A 4 24.07 15.58 -7.74
C ILE A 4 22.83 15.09 -6.99
N THR A 5 23.00 14.09 -6.14
CA THR A 5 22.00 13.73 -5.14
C THR A 5 21.82 14.97 -4.28
N THR A 6 20.78 15.74 -4.58
CA THR A 6 20.37 16.87 -3.76
C THR A 6 20.22 16.35 -2.34
N GLU A 7 21.02 16.88 -1.42
CA GLU A 7 21.05 16.42 -0.04
C GLU A 7 19.63 16.54 0.56
N LYS A 8 19.07 15.41 1.00
CA LYS A 8 17.71 15.37 1.55
C LYS A 8 17.69 16.15 2.85
N ASN A 9 16.77 17.11 2.98
CA ASN A 9 16.79 18.03 4.11
C ASN A 9 15.44 18.03 4.84
N ASP A 10 15.34 17.16 5.84
CA ASP A 10 14.26 17.15 6.84
C ASP A 10 14.84 17.18 8.25
N PHE A 11 13.98 17.42 9.24
CA PHE A 11 14.40 17.62 10.62
C PHE A 11 15.06 16.39 11.25
N ILE A 12 14.69 15.16 10.84
CA ILE A 12 15.28 13.93 11.37
C ILE A 12 16.70 13.78 10.84
N ARG A 13 16.88 13.95 9.53
CA ARG A 13 18.21 13.92 8.90
C ARG A 13 19.14 14.99 9.47
N GLN A 14 18.60 16.19 9.75
CA GLN A 14 19.37 17.24 10.40
C GLN A 14 19.82 16.85 11.80
N ILE A 15 18.92 16.30 12.64
CA ILE A 15 19.26 15.81 13.97
C ILE A 15 20.35 14.74 13.91
N ILE A 16 20.24 13.78 12.98
CA ILE A 16 21.25 12.74 12.78
C ILE A 16 22.61 13.35 12.44
N ARG A 17 22.65 14.31 11.50
CA ARG A 17 23.91 15.00 11.15
C ARG A 17 24.52 15.70 12.36
N ASP A 18 23.71 16.40 13.15
CA ASP A 18 24.18 17.15 14.32
C ASP A 18 24.69 16.20 15.43
N ASP A 19 24.00 15.09 15.66
CA ASP A 19 24.38 14.07 16.65
C ASP A 19 25.68 13.35 16.24
N LEU A 20 25.87 13.05 14.95
CA LEU A 20 27.12 12.48 14.43
C LEU A 20 28.27 13.50 14.47
N ALA A 21 28.03 14.75 14.04
CA ALA A 21 29.05 15.80 14.01
C ALA A 21 29.53 16.21 15.41
N SER A 22 28.65 16.17 16.40
CA SER A 22 29.00 16.44 17.81
C SER A 22 29.69 15.27 18.50
N GLY A 23 29.74 14.08 17.87
CA GLY A 23 30.29 12.86 18.47
C GLY A 23 29.39 12.28 19.57
N LYS A 24 28.11 12.65 19.60
CA LYS A 24 27.13 12.06 20.53
C LYS A 24 26.90 10.58 20.22
N HIS A 25 26.95 10.23 18.93
CA HIS A 25 26.92 8.86 18.44
C HIS A 25 28.01 8.66 17.38
N ASP A 26 28.72 7.53 17.42
CA ASP A 26 29.72 7.18 16.39
C ASP A 26 29.07 6.63 15.11
N SER A 27 27.86 6.07 15.24
CA SER A 27 27.04 5.55 14.15
C SER A 27 25.56 5.58 14.55
N ILE A 28 24.65 5.50 13.58
CA ILE A 28 23.22 5.44 13.88
C ILE A 28 22.68 4.00 13.86
N VAL A 29 21.74 3.77 14.76
CA VAL A 29 20.89 2.59 14.79
C VAL A 29 19.44 3.04 14.89
N THR A 30 18.60 2.57 13.97
CA THR A 30 17.14 2.75 13.94
C THR A 30 16.43 1.40 13.98
N ARG A 31 15.09 1.42 14.02
CA ARG A 31 14.28 0.20 13.96
C ARG A 31 12.92 0.43 13.34
N PHE A 32 12.41 -0.57 12.64
CA PHE A 32 10.99 -0.69 12.31
C PHE A 32 10.35 -1.71 13.27
N PRO A 33 9.47 -1.27 14.21
CA PRO A 33 8.94 -2.13 15.27
C PRO A 33 7.43 -2.45 15.11
N PRO A 34 6.96 -3.14 14.06
CA PRO A 34 5.54 -3.43 13.90
C PRO A 34 5.02 -4.44 14.93
N GLU A 35 3.80 -4.23 15.40
CA GLU A 35 3.05 -5.29 16.09
C GLU A 35 2.58 -6.35 15.07
N PRO A 36 2.82 -7.66 15.31
CA PRO A 36 2.40 -8.71 14.39
C PRO A 36 0.93 -9.10 14.57
N ASN A 37 0.02 -8.12 14.46
CA ASN A 37 -1.44 -8.28 14.63
C ASN A 37 -2.26 -7.90 13.39
N GLY A 38 -1.60 -7.58 12.28
CA GLY A 38 -2.24 -7.26 11.01
C GLY A 38 -1.21 -7.05 9.90
N TYR A 39 -1.67 -7.04 8.65
CA TYR A 39 -0.83 -6.79 7.49
C TYR A 39 -0.37 -5.33 7.42
N LEU A 40 0.79 -5.11 6.81
CA LEU A 40 1.29 -3.76 6.55
C LEU A 40 0.42 -3.05 5.51
N HIS A 41 0.38 -1.72 5.58
CA HIS A 41 -0.36 -0.85 4.68
C HIS A 41 0.48 0.37 4.30
N ILE A 42 -0.01 1.22 3.38
CA ILE A 42 0.74 2.36 2.84
C ILE A 42 1.33 3.28 3.93
N GLY A 43 0.62 3.49 5.04
CA GLY A 43 1.18 4.21 6.21
C GLY A 43 2.46 3.58 6.80
N HIS A 44 2.53 2.25 6.86
CA HIS A 44 3.74 1.54 7.29
C HIS A 44 4.88 1.68 6.28
N VAL A 45 4.57 1.78 4.98
CA VAL A 45 5.58 1.99 3.93
C VAL A 45 6.35 3.29 4.17
N LYS A 46 5.70 4.37 4.62
CA LYS A 46 6.37 5.62 5.02
C LYS A 46 7.37 5.38 6.17
N SER A 47 6.96 4.66 7.21
CA SER A 47 7.81 4.34 8.36
C SER A 47 9.01 3.45 7.98
N ILE A 48 8.79 2.46 7.12
CA ILE A 48 9.84 1.58 6.59
C ILE A 48 10.84 2.40 5.76
N CYS A 49 10.36 3.17 4.79
CA CYS A 49 11.22 3.99 3.94
C CYS A 49 12.03 5.00 4.74
N LEU A 50 11.46 5.55 5.82
CA LEU A 50 12.17 6.43 6.73
C LEU A 50 13.24 5.68 7.52
N ASN A 51 12.87 4.68 8.32
CA ASN A 51 13.78 4.00 9.25
C ASN A 51 14.94 3.30 8.52
N PHE A 52 14.65 2.52 7.49
CA PHE A 52 15.67 1.83 6.71
C PHE A 52 16.42 2.79 5.79
N GLY A 53 15.74 3.82 5.26
CA GLY A 53 16.34 4.81 4.37
C GLY A 53 17.41 5.64 5.05
N VAL A 54 17.14 6.18 6.26
CA VAL A 54 18.16 6.95 7.00
C VAL A 54 19.31 6.08 7.46
N ALA A 55 19.05 4.85 7.92
CA ALA A 55 20.13 3.93 8.26
C ALA A 55 21.06 3.69 7.06
N LYS A 56 20.51 3.47 5.86
CA LYS A 56 21.30 3.31 4.64
C LYS A 56 22.04 4.58 4.23
N GLU A 57 21.42 5.75 4.37
CA GLU A 57 22.00 7.04 3.98
C GLU A 57 23.22 7.44 4.83
N PHE A 58 23.23 7.05 6.10
CA PHE A 58 24.30 7.38 7.05
C PHE A 58 25.17 6.16 7.40
N ASP A 59 25.19 5.12 6.57
CA ASP A 59 25.97 3.88 6.77
C ASP A 59 25.75 3.23 8.16
N GLY A 60 24.55 3.37 8.71
CA GLY A 60 24.12 2.82 9.99
C GLY A 60 23.34 1.50 9.87
N LEU A 61 22.69 1.12 10.96
CA LEU A 61 21.92 -0.12 11.07
C LEU A 61 20.43 0.15 11.26
N CYS A 62 19.57 -0.69 10.67
CA CYS A 62 18.14 -0.68 10.94
C CYS A 62 17.67 -2.08 11.34
N ASN A 63 17.06 -2.19 12.52
CA ASN A 63 16.53 -3.44 13.04
C ASN A 63 15.09 -3.66 12.56
N LEU A 64 14.71 -4.91 12.30
CA LEU A 64 13.31 -5.32 12.27
C LEU A 64 13.00 -5.97 13.63
N ARG A 65 12.07 -5.35 14.38
CA ARG A 65 11.60 -5.86 15.66
C ARG A 65 10.11 -6.11 15.59
N PHE A 66 9.66 -7.26 16.07
CA PHE A 66 8.25 -7.43 16.38
C PHE A 66 8.00 -6.96 17.81
N ASP A 67 7.15 -5.95 17.99
CA ASP A 67 6.69 -5.50 19.31
C ASP A 67 5.61 -6.46 19.83
N ASP A 68 6.02 -7.72 20.03
CA ASP A 68 5.17 -8.86 20.37
C ASP A 68 4.95 -8.96 21.89
N THR A 69 4.29 -7.96 22.47
CA THR A 69 4.01 -7.92 23.92
C THR A 69 2.59 -8.37 24.28
N ASN A 70 1.74 -8.59 23.29
CA ASN A 70 0.33 -8.94 23.48
C ASN A 70 0.02 -10.36 22.93
N PRO A 71 0.02 -11.39 23.78
CA PRO A 71 -0.06 -12.80 23.35
C PRO A 71 -1.36 -13.17 22.62
N THR A 72 -2.43 -12.38 22.73
CA THR A 72 -3.75 -12.73 22.17
C THR A 72 -3.99 -12.23 20.75
N ALA A 73 -3.22 -11.24 20.29
CA ALA A 73 -3.44 -10.58 19.00
C ALA A 73 -2.50 -11.07 17.90
N GLU A 74 -1.46 -11.81 18.28
CA GLU A 74 -0.27 -12.02 17.45
C GLU A 74 -0.33 -13.37 16.73
N LYS A 75 0.06 -13.39 15.44
CA LYS A 75 0.05 -14.60 14.62
C LYS A 75 1.32 -14.72 13.80
N GLN A 76 1.82 -15.95 13.64
CA GLN A 76 2.99 -16.23 12.81
C GLN A 76 2.80 -15.81 11.34
N ASP A 77 1.58 -15.92 10.82
CA ASP A 77 1.25 -15.44 9.46
C ASP A 77 1.55 -13.94 9.26
N TYR A 78 1.24 -13.10 10.27
CA TYR A 78 1.56 -11.68 10.20
C TYR A 78 3.08 -11.43 10.26
N VAL A 79 3.80 -12.19 11.09
CA VAL A 79 5.27 -12.13 11.18
C VAL A 79 5.90 -12.43 9.81
N ASP A 80 5.45 -13.51 9.17
CA ASP A 80 5.99 -13.94 7.88
C ASP A 80 5.64 -12.95 6.76
N SER A 81 4.40 -12.44 6.74
CA SER A 81 3.98 -11.42 5.77
C SER A 81 4.73 -10.10 5.94
N ILE A 82 4.91 -9.62 7.17
CA ILE A 82 5.64 -8.38 7.45
C ILE A 82 7.09 -8.47 6.93
N LYS A 83 7.75 -9.61 7.17
CA LYS A 83 9.11 -9.85 6.65
C LYS A 83 9.14 -9.82 5.13
N ALA A 84 8.22 -10.56 4.49
CA ALA A 84 8.12 -10.62 3.04
C ALA A 84 7.82 -9.24 2.42
N ASP A 85 6.99 -8.42 3.06
CA ASP A 85 6.65 -7.07 2.62
C ASP A 85 7.86 -6.11 2.72
N VAL A 86 8.63 -6.17 3.82
CA VAL A 86 9.86 -5.37 3.98
C VAL A 86 10.92 -5.76 2.94
N GLU A 87 11.11 -7.06 2.69
CA GLU A 87 12.03 -7.56 1.66
C GLU A 87 11.56 -7.18 0.25
N TRP A 88 10.26 -7.30 -0.03
CA TRP A 88 9.67 -6.91 -1.32
C TRP A 88 9.81 -5.41 -1.58
N LEU A 89 9.71 -4.58 -0.55
CA LEU A 89 10.00 -3.15 -0.62
C LEU A 89 11.48 -2.84 -0.87
N GLY A 90 12.36 -3.85 -0.91
CA GLY A 90 13.78 -3.72 -1.24
C GLY A 90 14.67 -3.34 -0.05
N PHE A 91 14.18 -3.53 1.18
CA PHE A 91 14.94 -3.27 2.40
C PHE A 91 15.44 -4.56 3.03
N LYS A 92 16.52 -4.43 3.80
CA LYS A 92 17.13 -5.52 4.57
C LYS A 92 17.43 -5.02 5.97
N TRP A 93 17.02 -5.78 6.99
CA TRP A 93 17.34 -5.48 8.39
C TRP A 93 18.73 -5.97 8.78
N ALA A 94 19.26 -5.36 9.83
CA ALA A 94 20.55 -5.66 10.41
C ALA A 94 20.47 -6.86 11.37
N GLY A 95 21.29 -7.87 11.11
CA GLY A 95 21.37 -9.09 11.92
C GLY A 95 20.11 -9.93 11.86
N ASP A 96 19.78 -10.58 12.97
CA ASP A 96 18.58 -11.38 13.12
C ASP A 96 17.34 -10.50 13.38
N VAL A 97 16.18 -11.05 13.03
CA VAL A 97 14.89 -10.48 13.45
C VAL A 97 14.81 -10.49 14.98
N ARG A 98 14.31 -9.39 15.53
CA ARG A 98 14.16 -9.21 16.97
C ARG A 98 12.70 -9.34 17.39
N TYR A 99 12.50 -9.74 18.64
CA TYR A 99 11.19 -9.89 19.26
C TYR A 99 11.28 -9.25 20.64
N ALA A 100 10.35 -8.36 20.97
CA ALA A 100 10.27 -7.76 22.30
C ALA A 100 10.11 -8.84 23.38
N SER A 101 9.46 -9.95 23.05
CA SER A 101 9.31 -11.11 23.93
C SER A 101 10.63 -11.80 24.30
N HIS A 102 11.67 -11.69 23.48
CA HIS A 102 13.02 -12.15 23.85
C HIS A 102 13.62 -11.34 25.01
N TYR A 103 13.08 -10.17 25.29
CA TYR A 103 13.54 -9.27 26.34
C TYR A 103 12.76 -9.39 27.64
N PHE A 104 11.71 -10.24 27.72
CA PHE A 104 10.85 -10.34 28.91
C PHE A 104 11.61 -10.61 30.21
N ASP A 105 12.64 -11.45 30.21
CA ASP A 105 13.45 -11.70 31.41
C ASP A 105 14.14 -10.40 31.90
N GLN A 106 14.71 -9.62 30.98
CA GLN A 106 15.39 -8.37 31.29
C GLN A 106 14.40 -7.26 31.67
N LEU A 107 13.28 -7.15 30.96
CA LEU A 107 12.19 -6.23 31.28
C LEU A 107 11.63 -6.51 32.67
N HIS A 108 11.49 -7.78 33.06
CA HIS A 108 11.06 -8.15 34.41
C HIS A 108 12.12 -7.81 35.47
N ALA A 109 13.40 -8.02 35.16
CA ALA A 109 14.50 -7.64 36.06
C ALA A 109 14.54 -6.12 36.31
N TRP A 110 14.30 -5.31 35.28
CA TRP A 110 14.19 -3.86 35.43
C TRP A 110 12.92 -3.42 36.17
N ALA A 111 11.82 -4.15 36.05
CA ALA A 111 10.64 -3.89 36.87
C ALA A 111 10.93 -4.11 38.37
N ILE A 112 11.69 -5.16 38.70
CA ILE A 112 12.19 -5.38 40.07
C ILE A 112 13.12 -4.25 40.51
N GLN A 113 13.99 -3.75 39.63
CA GLN A 113 14.84 -2.59 39.93
C GLN A 113 14.00 -1.36 40.29
N LEU A 114 12.98 -1.03 39.50
CA LEU A 114 12.09 0.10 39.77
C LEU A 114 11.38 -0.06 41.13
N ILE A 115 10.90 -1.27 41.46
CA ILE A 115 10.30 -1.54 42.78
C ILE A 115 11.31 -1.27 43.91
N LYS A 116 12.55 -1.74 43.77
CA LYS A 116 13.62 -1.53 44.77
C LYS A 116 14.05 -0.07 44.93
N GLN A 117 13.90 0.74 43.87
CA GLN A 117 14.13 2.18 43.91
C GLN A 117 12.94 2.95 44.53
N GLY A 118 11.79 2.28 44.74
CA GLY A 118 10.55 2.92 45.18
C GLY A 118 9.80 3.62 44.04
N ASP A 119 10.17 3.34 42.79
CA ASP A 119 9.63 3.94 41.56
C ASP A 119 8.54 3.07 40.89
N ALA A 120 8.13 1.96 41.52
CA ALA A 120 7.00 1.14 41.07
C ALA A 120 6.32 0.43 42.26
N TYR A 121 5.02 0.14 42.11
CA TYR A 121 4.21 -0.55 43.11
C TYR A 121 3.14 -1.43 42.46
N VAL A 122 2.70 -2.46 43.16
CA VAL A 122 1.59 -3.33 42.74
C VAL A 122 0.27 -2.71 43.19
N ASP A 123 -0.66 -2.59 42.26
CA ASP A 123 -1.99 -2.02 42.48
C ASP A 123 -3.06 -3.09 42.30
N PHE A 124 -4.03 -3.11 43.21
CA PHE A 124 -5.16 -4.07 43.21
C PHE A 124 -6.46 -3.43 42.75
N GLN A 125 -6.43 -2.13 42.43
CA GLN A 125 -7.57 -1.47 41.83
C GLN A 125 -7.92 -2.08 40.48
N THR A 126 -9.22 -2.18 40.23
CA THR A 126 -9.76 -2.60 38.93
C THR A 126 -9.39 -1.59 37.83
N PRO A 127 -9.41 -1.98 36.55
CA PRO A 127 -9.13 -1.05 35.44
C PRO A 127 -10.02 0.21 35.44
N ASP A 128 -11.29 0.08 35.82
CA ASP A 128 -12.22 1.21 35.90
C ASP A 128 -11.88 2.15 37.06
N GLU A 129 -11.52 1.61 38.23
CA GLU A 129 -11.06 2.40 39.38
C GLU A 129 -9.75 3.13 39.07
N ILE A 130 -8.78 2.48 38.42
CA ILE A 130 -7.54 3.13 37.98
C ILE A 130 -7.85 4.29 37.03
N ARG A 131 -8.74 4.09 36.05
CA ARG A 131 -9.16 5.15 35.11
C ARG A 131 -9.80 6.33 35.85
N GLU A 132 -10.67 6.06 36.82
CA GLU A 132 -11.31 7.10 37.64
C GLU A 132 -10.29 7.85 38.50
N HIS A 133 -9.39 7.13 39.17
CA HIS A 133 -8.38 7.67 40.06
C HIS A 133 -7.30 8.48 39.33
N ARG A 134 -6.99 8.17 38.07
CA ARG A 134 -6.10 9.00 37.25
C ARG A 134 -6.69 10.38 36.96
N GLY A 135 -7.99 10.59 37.17
CA GLY A 135 -8.65 11.88 37.00
C GLY A 135 -8.70 12.35 35.54
N GLY A 136 -8.87 13.65 35.33
CA GLY A 136 -8.94 14.24 33.99
C GLY A 136 -9.20 15.74 34.02
N PHE A 137 -9.63 16.32 32.90
CA PHE A 137 -9.97 17.74 32.85
C PHE A 137 -11.12 18.05 33.83
N GLY A 138 -10.84 18.89 34.83
CA GLY A 138 -11.80 19.24 35.89
C GLY A 138 -12.03 18.18 36.98
N LYS A 139 -11.30 17.06 36.95
CA LYS A 139 -11.39 15.99 37.98
C LYS A 139 -10.02 15.74 38.61
N PRO A 140 -9.85 15.95 39.94
CA PRO A 140 -8.59 15.67 40.62
C PRO A 140 -8.26 14.19 40.55
N SER A 141 -6.97 13.87 40.54
CA SER A 141 -6.52 12.49 40.69
C SER A 141 -6.50 12.08 42.16
N VAL A 142 -6.54 10.78 42.40
CA VAL A 142 -6.53 10.16 43.72
C VAL A 142 -5.47 9.06 43.72
N GLU A 143 -4.54 9.10 44.68
CA GLU A 143 -3.51 8.06 44.80
C GLU A 143 -4.15 6.69 45.06
N SER A 144 -3.55 5.63 44.51
CA SER A 144 -3.95 4.26 44.85
C SER A 144 -3.72 4.00 46.34
N PRO A 145 -4.61 3.24 47.02
CA PRO A 145 -4.36 2.78 48.39
C PRO A 145 -3.04 2.03 48.55
N GLN A 146 -2.55 1.37 47.49
CA GLN A 146 -1.31 0.61 47.48
C GLN A 146 -0.07 1.43 47.10
N ARG A 147 -0.23 2.71 46.72
CA ARG A 147 0.87 3.55 46.22
C ARG A 147 2.05 3.66 47.20
N ASN A 148 1.78 3.57 48.50
CA ASN A 148 2.79 3.67 49.57
C ASN A 148 3.08 2.31 50.25
N ALA A 149 2.74 1.19 49.62
CA ALA A 149 3.18 -0.14 50.07
C ALA A 149 4.72 -0.22 50.13
N THR A 150 5.23 -1.04 51.04
CA THR A 150 6.68 -1.22 51.22
C THR A 150 7.32 -1.91 50.02
N ILE A 151 8.64 -1.76 49.88
CA ILE A 151 9.40 -2.43 48.81
C ILE A 151 9.22 -3.95 48.91
N GLU A 152 9.28 -4.49 50.12
CA GLU A 152 9.14 -5.92 50.39
C GLU A 152 7.76 -6.46 50.00
N GLU A 153 6.68 -5.75 50.35
CA GLU A 153 5.32 -6.12 49.95
C GLU A 153 5.16 -6.11 48.43
N ASN A 154 5.65 -5.07 47.76
CA ASN A 154 5.58 -4.97 46.30
C ASN A 154 6.35 -6.10 45.60
N LEU A 155 7.53 -6.47 46.11
CA LEU A 155 8.31 -7.59 45.57
C LEU A 155 7.58 -8.92 45.70
N VAL A 156 6.94 -9.18 46.85
CA VAL A 156 6.14 -10.40 47.05
C VAL A 156 4.94 -10.41 46.11
N HIS A 157 4.20 -9.31 46.02
CA HIS A 157 3.01 -9.24 45.15
C HIS A 157 3.36 -9.35 43.67
N PHE A 158 4.47 -8.76 43.23
CA PHE A 158 4.89 -8.87 41.83
C PHE A 158 5.37 -10.29 41.48
N ASP A 159 6.07 -10.97 42.39
CA ASP A 159 6.41 -12.39 42.24
C ASP A 159 5.14 -13.28 42.22
N ASP A 160 4.15 -12.97 43.06
CA ASP A 160 2.85 -13.64 43.07
C ASP A 160 2.07 -13.44 41.76
N MET A 161 2.15 -12.26 41.14
CA MET A 161 1.62 -12.01 39.79
C MET A 161 2.31 -12.90 38.76
N LYS A 162 3.65 -12.95 38.75
CA LYS A 162 4.42 -13.80 37.84
C LYS A 162 4.14 -15.29 38.02
N ASN A 163 3.89 -15.72 39.26
CA ASN A 163 3.56 -17.10 39.61
C ASN A 163 2.07 -17.43 39.46
N GLY A 164 1.29 -16.55 38.83
CA GLY A 164 -0.11 -16.82 38.45
C GLY A 164 -1.09 -16.87 39.62
N LYS A 165 -0.77 -16.29 40.79
CA LYS A 165 -1.67 -16.28 41.95
C LYS A 165 -2.85 -15.32 41.80
N TYR A 166 -2.74 -14.37 40.88
CA TYR A 166 -3.81 -13.41 40.56
C TYR A 166 -4.46 -13.75 39.21
N LYS A 167 -5.76 -13.47 39.11
CA LYS A 167 -6.50 -13.51 37.85
C LYS A 167 -6.31 -12.20 37.07
N GLU A 168 -6.68 -12.22 35.80
CA GLU A 168 -6.68 -11.02 34.96
C GLU A 168 -7.50 -9.89 35.60
N GLY A 169 -6.96 -8.68 35.58
CA GLY A 169 -7.59 -7.49 36.18
C GLY A 169 -7.56 -7.41 37.70
N GLN A 170 -7.00 -8.40 38.41
CA GLN A 170 -6.91 -8.37 39.89
C GLN A 170 -5.65 -7.66 40.42
N ALA A 171 -4.60 -7.59 39.62
CA ALA A 171 -3.35 -6.94 39.99
C ALA A 171 -2.62 -6.42 38.75
N VAL A 172 -1.99 -5.27 38.89
CA VAL A 172 -1.11 -4.66 37.88
C VAL A 172 0.12 -4.07 38.57
N LEU A 173 1.25 -3.99 37.86
CA LEU A 173 2.38 -3.18 38.32
C LEU A 173 2.27 -1.80 37.70
N ARG A 174 2.38 -0.75 38.50
CA ARG A 174 2.35 0.65 38.06
C ARG A 174 3.68 1.33 38.37
N ALA A 175 4.12 2.21 37.47
CA ALA A 175 5.18 3.15 37.79
C ALA A 175 4.69 4.15 38.85
N LYS A 176 5.57 4.63 39.73
CA LYS A 176 5.30 5.65 40.74
C LYS A 176 5.97 6.95 40.31
N ILE A 177 5.18 7.87 39.76
CA ILE A 177 5.66 9.11 39.17
C ILE A 177 4.94 10.27 39.86
N ASP A 178 3.95 10.89 39.21
CA ASP A 178 3.21 12.02 39.74
C ASP A 178 1.74 11.95 39.31
N MET A 179 0.86 11.66 40.27
CA MET A 179 -0.58 11.60 40.04
C MET A 179 -1.17 12.96 39.65
N ASN A 180 -0.51 14.08 39.94
CA ASN A 180 -0.97 15.43 39.58
C ASN A 180 -0.36 15.94 38.28
N HIS A 181 0.42 15.12 37.57
CA HIS A 181 1.12 15.55 36.36
C HIS A 181 0.13 16.01 35.27
N ALA A 182 0.50 17.04 34.51
CA ALA A 182 -0.34 17.58 33.44
C ALA A 182 -0.58 16.57 32.32
N ASN A 183 0.48 15.86 31.91
CA ASN A 183 0.41 14.74 30.98
C ASN A 183 -0.13 13.49 31.70
N MET A 184 -1.23 12.92 31.20
CA MET A 184 -1.87 11.73 31.77
C MET A 184 -0.96 10.50 31.77
N ASN A 185 -0.08 10.34 30.79
CA ASN A 185 0.84 9.20 30.70
C ASN A 185 1.87 9.16 31.82
N MET A 186 2.05 10.27 32.55
CA MET A 186 2.91 10.34 33.75
C MET A 186 2.14 10.10 35.05
N ARG A 187 0.82 9.89 35.01
CA ARG A 187 0.00 9.61 36.20
C ARG A 187 0.02 8.12 36.52
N ASP A 188 1.12 7.69 37.11
CA ASP A 188 1.41 6.30 37.52
C ASP A 188 0.90 5.28 36.50
N PRO A 189 1.44 5.27 35.26
CA PRO A 189 0.97 4.35 34.21
C PRO A 189 1.21 2.88 34.61
N VAL A 190 0.35 2.01 34.08
CA VAL A 190 0.53 0.55 34.20
C VAL A 190 1.72 0.13 33.35
N ILE A 191 2.61 -0.68 33.92
CA ILE A 191 3.81 -1.21 33.25
C ILE A 191 3.78 -2.74 33.08
N TYR A 192 3.03 -3.46 33.92
CA TYR A 192 2.72 -4.88 33.71
C TYR A 192 1.26 -5.19 34.04
N ARG A 193 0.68 -6.13 33.30
CA ARG A 193 -0.66 -6.69 33.55
C ARG A 193 -0.62 -8.22 33.65
N VAL A 194 -1.53 -8.78 34.44
CA VAL A 194 -1.79 -10.22 34.45
C VAL A 194 -2.63 -10.61 33.24
N MET A 195 -2.19 -11.61 32.48
CA MET A 195 -2.91 -12.20 31.36
C MET A 195 -2.51 -13.68 31.23
N HIS A 196 -3.49 -14.58 31.30
CA HIS A 196 -3.27 -16.03 31.26
C HIS A 196 -3.48 -16.54 29.82
N ALA A 197 -2.55 -16.17 28.95
CA ALA A 197 -2.59 -16.50 27.52
C ALA A 197 -1.24 -17.07 27.04
N HIS A 198 -1.30 -18.01 26.11
CA HIS A 198 -0.15 -18.59 25.45
C HIS A 198 0.51 -17.58 24.51
N HIS A 199 1.81 -17.37 24.63
CA HIS A 199 2.56 -16.45 23.77
C HIS A 199 3.21 -17.18 22.59
N HIS A 200 3.15 -16.61 21.37
CA HIS A 200 3.63 -17.30 20.17
C HIS A 200 5.16 -17.58 20.18
N GLN A 201 6.00 -16.68 20.72
CA GLN A 201 7.43 -16.94 20.97
C GLN A 201 7.73 -17.55 22.36
N ALA A 202 7.20 -16.96 23.43
CA ALA A 202 7.58 -17.32 24.81
C ALA A 202 6.79 -18.50 25.43
N GLY A 203 5.79 -19.04 24.71
CA GLY A 203 4.92 -20.11 25.20
C GLY A 203 4.17 -19.72 26.47
N ASP A 204 4.04 -20.67 27.40
CA ASP A 204 3.36 -20.47 28.70
C ASP A 204 4.33 -20.09 29.84
N LYS A 205 5.54 -19.61 29.50
CA LYS A 205 6.54 -19.20 30.50
C LYS A 205 6.06 -18.01 31.36
N TRP A 206 5.21 -17.16 30.79
CA TRP A 206 4.76 -15.91 31.40
C TRP A 206 3.24 -15.85 31.49
N CYS A 207 2.72 -15.35 32.61
CA CYS A 207 1.32 -14.96 32.79
C CYS A 207 1.18 -13.47 33.18
N ILE A 208 2.28 -12.74 33.09
CA ILE A 208 2.32 -11.28 33.18
C ILE A 208 3.04 -10.76 31.95
N TYR A 209 2.52 -9.69 31.37
CA TYR A 209 3.08 -9.11 30.14
C TYR A 209 3.30 -7.61 30.33
N PRO A 210 4.43 -7.08 29.85
CA PRO A 210 4.72 -5.66 29.93
C PRO A 210 3.76 -4.87 29.03
N MET A 211 3.48 -3.63 29.41
CA MET A 211 2.75 -2.69 28.56
C MET A 211 3.69 -2.12 27.49
N TYR A 212 3.14 -1.72 26.34
CA TYR A 212 3.89 -1.12 25.22
C TYR A 212 4.83 0.01 25.69
N ASP A 213 4.29 0.98 26.43
CA ASP A 213 5.04 2.13 26.93
C ASP A 213 6.24 1.76 27.80
N TYR A 214 6.20 0.59 28.45
CA TYR A 214 7.31 0.08 29.26
C TYR A 214 8.31 -0.72 28.42
N ALA A 215 7.82 -1.63 27.58
CA ALA A 215 8.66 -2.52 26.78
C ALA A 215 9.41 -1.77 25.67
N HIS A 216 8.77 -0.80 25.03
CA HIS A 216 9.28 -0.12 23.84
C HIS A 216 10.60 0.65 24.08
N PRO A 217 10.69 1.62 25.02
CA PRO A 217 11.95 2.30 25.34
C PRO A 217 13.07 1.37 25.79
N LEU A 218 12.72 0.34 26.55
CA LEU A 218 13.69 -0.60 27.11
C LEU A 218 14.21 -1.59 26.06
N SER A 219 13.37 -1.96 25.09
CA SER A 219 13.80 -2.72 23.90
C SER A 219 14.75 -1.88 23.04
N ASP A 220 14.42 -0.59 22.86
CA ASP A 220 15.30 0.36 22.16
C ASP A 220 16.66 0.48 22.83
N ALA A 221 16.69 0.50 24.18
CA ALA A 221 17.93 0.55 24.94
C ALA A 221 18.75 -0.75 24.83
N ILE A 222 18.11 -1.94 24.89
CA ILE A 222 18.77 -3.24 24.69
C ILE A 222 19.46 -3.31 23.31
N GLU A 223 18.81 -2.75 22.31
CA GLU A 223 19.27 -2.78 20.92
C GLU A 223 20.23 -1.66 20.54
N ASN A 224 20.55 -0.76 21.48
CA ASN A 224 21.35 0.45 21.25
C ASN A 224 20.75 1.33 20.15
N ILE A 225 19.43 1.43 20.08
CA ILE A 225 18.76 2.36 19.17
C ILE A 225 19.19 3.78 19.51
N THR A 226 19.65 4.52 18.52
CA THR A 226 20.08 5.93 18.70
C THR A 226 18.91 6.88 18.48
N HIS A 227 18.13 6.62 17.42
CA HIS A 227 17.02 7.43 16.96
C HIS A 227 15.78 6.55 16.85
N SER A 228 14.95 6.58 17.89
CA SER A 228 13.68 5.86 17.95
C SER A 228 12.60 6.67 17.22
N LEU A 229 12.31 6.28 15.97
CA LEU A 229 11.40 7.04 15.12
C LEU A 229 9.98 6.47 15.23
N CYS A 230 9.01 7.31 15.62
CA CYS A 230 7.60 6.95 15.73
C CYS A 230 6.70 8.06 15.18
N THR A 231 5.40 7.84 15.15
CA THR A 231 4.44 8.84 14.67
C THR A 231 3.99 9.78 15.79
N LEU A 232 3.37 10.92 15.44
CA LEU A 232 2.95 11.97 16.38
C LEU A 232 1.97 11.51 17.46
N GLU A 233 1.24 10.41 17.24
CA GLU A 233 0.37 9.80 18.24
C GLU A 233 1.11 9.41 19.54
N PHE A 234 2.43 9.24 19.47
CA PHE A 234 3.29 8.91 20.61
C PHE A 234 4.04 10.12 21.21
N GLU A 235 3.76 11.35 20.78
CA GLU A 235 4.42 12.55 21.33
C GLU A 235 4.14 12.71 22.83
N ASP A 236 2.88 12.52 23.24
CA ASP A 236 2.49 12.55 24.66
C ASP A 236 3.01 11.34 25.45
N HIS A 237 3.55 10.32 24.78
CA HIS A 237 4.16 9.15 25.43
C HIS A 237 5.67 9.37 25.70
N ARG A 238 6.32 10.29 24.97
CA ARG A 238 7.75 10.61 25.12
C ARG A 238 8.18 10.91 26.57
N PRO A 239 7.43 11.68 27.39
CA PRO A 239 7.84 11.93 28.77
C PRO A 239 7.99 10.66 29.61
N PHE A 240 7.14 9.65 29.37
CA PHE A 240 7.26 8.36 30.05
C PHE A 240 8.41 7.52 29.48
N TYR A 241 8.61 7.56 28.16
CA TYR A 241 9.76 6.97 27.49
C TYR A 241 11.07 7.47 28.13
N ASP A 242 11.24 8.80 28.23
CA ASP A 242 12.44 9.41 28.80
C ASP A 242 12.60 9.04 30.29
N TRP A 243 11.49 9.06 31.04
CA TRP A 243 11.49 8.70 32.47
C TRP A 243 11.98 7.28 32.71
N VAL A 244 11.49 6.28 31.98
CA VAL A 244 11.88 4.89 32.23
C VAL A 244 13.31 4.60 31.81
N VAL A 245 13.78 5.21 30.72
CA VAL A 245 15.17 5.13 30.26
C VAL A 245 16.11 5.74 31.31
N GLU A 246 15.76 6.91 31.87
CA GLU A 246 16.54 7.56 32.94
C GLU A 246 16.59 6.72 34.22
N LYS A 247 15.45 6.19 34.66
CA LYS A 247 15.35 5.42 35.91
C LYS A 247 16.09 4.09 35.89
N VAL A 248 16.08 3.43 34.74
CA VAL A 248 16.84 2.18 34.55
C VAL A 248 18.32 2.49 34.41
N GLY A 249 18.68 3.53 33.66
CA GLY A 249 20.04 4.04 33.52
C GLY A 249 20.85 3.29 32.45
N PHE A 250 21.15 3.98 31.34
CA PHE A 250 21.92 3.46 30.22
C PHE A 250 23.08 4.42 29.88
N GLU A 251 24.23 3.88 29.47
CA GLU A 251 25.38 4.70 29.06
C GLU A 251 25.06 5.53 27.81
N VAL A 252 24.35 4.92 26.85
CA VAL A 252 23.88 5.58 25.63
C VAL A 252 22.36 5.43 25.58
N PRO A 253 21.60 6.36 26.16
CA PRO A 253 20.14 6.27 26.18
C PRO A 253 19.56 6.50 24.77
N PRO A 254 18.60 5.68 24.32
CA PRO A 254 17.90 5.91 23.07
C PRO A 254 17.03 7.17 23.17
N ARG A 255 16.79 7.87 22.05
CA ARG A 255 15.91 9.06 22.05
C ARG A 255 14.79 8.94 21.03
N GLN A 256 13.58 9.30 21.45
CA GLN A 256 12.38 9.31 20.60
C GLN A 256 12.29 10.58 19.75
N TYR A 257 11.90 10.41 18.49
CA TYR A 257 11.60 11.50 17.56
C TYR A 257 10.34 11.16 16.74
N GLU A 258 9.39 12.09 16.72
CA GLU A 258 8.06 11.88 16.12
C GLU A 258 7.92 12.59 14.78
N PHE A 259 7.28 11.92 13.82
CA PHE A 259 6.90 12.49 12.52
C PHE A 259 5.41 12.30 12.23
N SER A 260 4.83 13.12 11.35
CA SER A 260 3.42 13.02 11.01
C SER A 260 3.11 11.70 10.29
N ARG A 261 1.99 11.08 10.66
CA ARG A 261 1.50 9.87 9.99
C ARG A 261 1.20 10.16 8.52
N LEU A 262 1.27 9.15 7.67
CA LEU A 262 0.74 9.29 6.30
C LEU A 262 -0.78 9.25 6.37
N ASN A 263 -1.41 10.33 5.94
CA ASN A 263 -2.83 10.37 5.62
C ASN A 263 -2.96 10.57 4.11
N LEU A 264 -3.47 9.57 3.40
CA LEU A 264 -3.68 9.61 1.95
C LEU A 264 -5.19 9.74 1.74
N ASP A 265 -5.62 10.70 0.93
CA ASP A 265 -7.04 10.82 0.60
C ASP A 265 -7.57 9.53 -0.06
N HIS A 266 -8.90 9.36 0.04
CA HIS A 266 -9.62 8.16 -0.41
C HIS A 266 -9.12 6.82 0.15
N THR A 267 -8.29 6.82 1.18
CA THR A 267 -7.58 5.65 1.67
C THR A 267 -7.81 5.39 3.14
N LEU A 268 -8.23 4.17 3.47
CA LEU A 268 -8.46 3.73 4.84
C LEU A 268 -7.23 3.06 5.43
N THR A 269 -6.70 3.55 6.56
CA THR A 269 -5.51 2.91 7.20
C THR A 269 -5.80 2.28 8.56
N SER A 270 -6.98 2.53 9.14
CA SER A 270 -7.38 1.90 10.39
C SER A 270 -7.48 0.37 10.27
N LYS A 271 -6.61 -0.36 10.98
CA LYS A 271 -6.61 -1.84 11.04
C LYS A 271 -8.00 -2.42 11.37
N ARG A 272 -8.72 -1.79 12.29
CA ARG A 272 -10.08 -2.20 12.69
C ARG A 272 -11.07 -2.11 11.51
N LYS A 273 -11.09 -0.97 10.81
CA LYS A 273 -11.97 -0.78 9.66
C LYS A 273 -11.54 -1.63 8.45
N LEU A 274 -10.23 -1.80 8.22
CA LEU A 274 -9.70 -2.70 7.19
C LEU A 274 -10.12 -4.15 7.42
N LYS A 275 -10.01 -4.65 8.66
CA LYS A 275 -10.51 -5.98 9.01
C LYS A 275 -12.01 -6.09 8.74
N ARG A 276 -12.78 -5.04 9.06
CA ARG A 276 -14.23 -5.01 8.83
C ARG A 276 -14.58 -5.11 7.34
N LEU A 277 -13.83 -4.46 6.45
CA LEU A 277 -14.01 -4.61 4.99
C LEU A 277 -13.87 -6.07 4.54
N VAL A 278 -12.87 -6.77 5.07
CA VAL A 278 -12.63 -8.20 4.78
C VAL A 278 -13.74 -9.07 5.37
N ASP A 279 -14.09 -8.88 6.65
CA ASP A 279 -15.12 -9.68 7.33
C ASP A 279 -16.50 -9.53 6.67
N MET A 280 -16.79 -8.35 6.11
CA MET A 280 -18.05 -8.07 5.39
C MET A 280 -18.06 -8.60 3.95
N GLY A 281 -16.94 -9.12 3.44
CA GLY A 281 -16.83 -9.57 2.04
C GLY A 281 -16.93 -8.44 1.01
N VAL A 282 -16.69 -7.19 1.41
CA VAL A 282 -16.63 -6.03 0.48
C VAL A 282 -15.41 -6.15 -0.43
N VAL A 283 -14.32 -6.67 0.14
CA VAL A 283 -13.07 -7.00 -0.55
C VAL A 283 -12.82 -8.50 -0.48
N SER A 284 -12.09 -9.05 -1.46
CA SER A 284 -11.83 -10.50 -1.56
C SER A 284 -10.89 -11.02 -0.47
N GLY A 285 -10.12 -10.13 0.17
CA GLY A 285 -9.13 -10.47 1.18
C GLY A 285 -8.22 -9.28 1.50
N TRP A 286 -7.19 -9.54 2.30
CA TRP A 286 -6.18 -8.52 2.64
C TRP A 286 -5.27 -8.18 1.47
N ASP A 287 -5.20 -9.01 0.45
CA ASP A 287 -4.46 -8.81 -0.79
C ASP A 287 -5.33 -8.27 -1.93
N ASP A 288 -6.61 -7.93 -1.69
CA ASP A 288 -7.48 -7.34 -2.71
C ASP A 288 -6.81 -6.08 -3.30
N PRO A 289 -6.75 -5.92 -4.63
CA PRO A 289 -6.08 -4.78 -5.28
C PRO A 289 -6.66 -3.38 -4.96
N ARG A 290 -7.79 -3.31 -4.26
CA ARG A 290 -8.37 -2.06 -3.72
C ARG A 290 -7.92 -1.75 -2.29
N MET A 291 -7.34 -2.73 -1.60
CA MET A 291 -6.85 -2.57 -0.23
C MET A 291 -5.52 -1.80 -0.22
N PRO A 292 -5.32 -0.87 0.72
CA PRO A 292 -4.07 -0.13 0.85
C PRO A 292 -2.98 -0.91 1.59
N THR A 293 -3.16 -2.21 1.74
CA THR A 293 -2.15 -3.13 2.28
C THR A 293 -0.98 -3.25 1.30
N VAL A 294 0.20 -3.60 1.80
CA VAL A 294 1.36 -3.88 0.92
C VAL A 294 1.05 -5.06 0.00
N ALA A 295 0.41 -6.11 0.51
CA ALA A 295 -0.08 -7.24 -0.28
C ALA A 295 -1.07 -6.80 -1.39
N GLY A 296 -2.05 -5.95 -1.05
CA GLY A 296 -3.04 -5.41 -1.99
C GLY A 296 -2.39 -4.58 -3.09
N MET A 297 -1.52 -3.64 -2.72
CA MET A 297 -0.77 -2.82 -3.68
C MET A 297 0.17 -3.66 -4.56
N ARG A 298 0.80 -4.71 -4.00
CA ARG A 298 1.62 -5.65 -4.77
C ARG A 298 0.78 -6.43 -5.79
N ARG A 299 -0.38 -6.96 -5.40
CA ARG A 299 -1.32 -7.66 -6.30
C ARG A 299 -1.95 -6.72 -7.33
N ARG A 300 -2.18 -5.46 -6.96
CA ARG A 300 -2.55 -4.35 -7.86
C ARG A 300 -1.46 -4.05 -8.89
N GLY A 301 -0.24 -4.51 -8.66
CA GLY A 301 0.89 -4.40 -9.58
C GLY A 301 1.76 -3.18 -9.35
N TYR A 302 1.62 -2.48 -8.22
CA TYR A 302 2.49 -1.36 -7.87
C TYR A 302 3.95 -1.86 -7.78
N PRO A 303 4.92 -1.15 -8.38
CA PRO A 303 6.33 -1.45 -8.17
C PRO A 303 6.79 -0.93 -6.81
N ALA A 304 7.64 -1.69 -6.13
CA ALA A 304 8.24 -1.26 -4.87
C ALA A 304 9.00 0.07 -5.04
N GLU A 305 9.64 0.26 -6.20
CA GLU A 305 10.30 1.51 -6.61
C GLU A 305 9.34 2.70 -6.56
N GLY A 306 8.11 2.53 -7.06
CA GLY A 306 7.11 3.60 -7.09
C GLY A 306 6.62 3.98 -5.69
N LEU A 307 6.50 3.00 -4.79
CA LEU A 307 6.16 3.25 -3.39
C LEU A 307 7.28 3.96 -2.63
N ARG A 308 8.54 3.59 -2.88
CA ARG A 308 9.70 4.28 -2.30
C ARG A 308 9.83 5.71 -2.83
N ASP A 309 9.66 5.93 -4.14
CA ASP A 309 9.66 7.27 -4.76
C ASP A 309 8.54 8.14 -4.18
N PHE A 310 7.33 7.58 -4.00
CA PHE A 310 6.23 8.28 -3.34
C PHE A 310 6.59 8.74 -1.93
N CYS A 311 7.11 7.84 -1.09
CA CYS A 311 7.54 8.18 0.28
C CYS A 311 8.66 9.22 0.32
N GLU A 312 9.54 9.23 -0.68
CA GLU A 312 10.59 10.24 -0.83
C GLU A 312 10.02 11.62 -1.17
N ARG A 313 9.05 11.69 -2.09
CA ARG A 313 8.44 12.95 -2.54
C ARG A 313 7.63 13.67 -1.47
N ILE A 314 6.85 12.91 -0.69
CA ILE A 314 6.01 13.49 0.38
C ILE A 314 6.86 14.03 1.54
N GLY A 315 8.09 13.56 1.68
CA GLY A 315 9.02 13.96 2.73
C GLY A 315 8.57 13.60 4.14
N VAL A 316 9.24 14.21 5.12
CA VAL A 316 9.04 13.97 6.54
C VAL A 316 8.86 15.31 7.25
N SER A 317 7.77 15.45 8.00
CA SER A 317 7.45 16.67 8.74
C SER A 317 6.83 16.32 10.10
N LYS A 318 6.66 17.34 10.95
CA LYS A 318 5.84 17.28 12.18
C LYS A 318 4.43 17.87 11.99
N ALA A 319 4.09 18.29 10.76
CA ALA A 319 2.79 18.85 10.46
C ALA A 319 1.89 17.75 9.89
N ASP A 320 0.72 17.57 10.50
CA ASP A 320 -0.31 16.72 9.92
C ASP A 320 -0.87 17.35 8.65
N GLY A 321 -1.24 16.49 7.69
CA GLY A 321 -1.80 16.91 6.41
C GLY A 321 -2.28 15.71 5.62
N VAL A 322 -3.18 15.98 4.67
CA VAL A 322 -3.66 15.01 3.69
C VAL A 322 -2.76 15.05 2.47
N VAL A 323 -2.30 13.89 2.02
CA VAL A 323 -1.56 13.72 0.77
C VAL A 323 -2.55 13.32 -0.31
N ASP A 324 -2.48 14.02 -1.45
CA ASP A 324 -3.26 13.72 -2.66
C ASP A 324 -2.83 12.38 -3.29
N PHE A 325 -3.77 11.45 -3.50
CA PHE A 325 -3.59 10.12 -4.09
C PHE A 325 -2.91 10.20 -5.46
N ARG A 326 -3.11 11.28 -6.21
CA ARG A 326 -2.46 11.50 -7.51
C ARG A 326 -0.95 11.54 -7.41
N GLN A 327 -0.38 11.89 -6.25
CA GLN A 327 1.07 11.82 -6.02
C GLN A 327 1.57 10.37 -5.95
N LEU A 328 0.77 9.46 -5.35
CA LEU A 328 1.06 8.02 -5.36
C LEU A 328 0.98 7.47 -6.79
N GLU A 329 -0.09 7.78 -7.51
CA GLU A 329 -0.24 7.38 -8.91
C GLU A 329 0.89 7.91 -9.80
N PHE A 330 1.30 9.16 -9.59
CA PHE A 330 2.42 9.76 -10.32
C PHE A 330 3.71 8.96 -10.12
N SER A 331 4.03 8.59 -8.88
CA SER A 331 5.25 7.87 -8.53
C SER A 331 5.23 6.44 -9.09
N VAL A 332 4.08 5.76 -8.99
CA VAL A 332 3.85 4.44 -9.59
C VAL A 332 3.98 4.50 -11.12
N ARG A 333 3.32 5.46 -11.77
CA ARG A 333 3.38 5.64 -13.23
C ARG A 333 4.80 5.92 -13.70
N SER A 334 5.54 6.76 -12.97
CA SER A 334 6.93 7.10 -13.29
C SER A 334 7.85 5.88 -13.22
N ALA A 335 7.64 5.00 -12.25
CA ALA A 335 8.39 3.74 -12.14
C ALA A 335 8.09 2.73 -13.26
N LEU A 336 6.90 2.81 -13.89
CA LEU A 336 6.45 1.88 -14.94
C LEU A 336 6.83 2.32 -16.35
N GLU A 337 6.95 3.62 -16.61
CA GLU A 337 7.09 4.20 -17.97
C GLU A 337 8.18 3.54 -18.81
N ASN A 338 9.34 3.29 -18.19
CA ASN A 338 10.53 2.73 -18.84
C ASN A 338 10.82 1.25 -18.50
N THR A 339 9.93 0.60 -17.75
CA THR A 339 10.12 -0.78 -17.26
C THR A 339 9.04 -1.75 -17.75
N THR A 340 8.02 -1.25 -18.44
CA THR A 340 6.89 -2.05 -18.93
C THR A 340 6.88 -2.19 -20.44
N ALA A 341 6.63 -3.40 -20.94
CA ALA A 341 6.35 -3.60 -22.36
C ALA A 341 4.95 -3.07 -22.69
N ARG A 342 4.72 -2.66 -23.93
CA ARG A 342 3.40 -2.29 -24.45
C ARG A 342 2.69 -3.55 -24.94
N GLY A 343 1.37 -3.50 -24.99
CA GLY A 343 0.52 -4.49 -25.63
C GLY A 343 -0.80 -3.86 -26.05
N MET A 344 -1.53 -4.52 -26.94
CA MET A 344 -2.88 -4.12 -27.33
C MET A 344 -3.91 -5.04 -26.67
N ALA A 345 -4.90 -4.40 -26.05
CA ALA A 345 -6.04 -5.04 -25.43
C ALA A 345 -7.27 -4.22 -25.78
N VAL A 346 -8.32 -4.87 -26.26
CA VAL A 346 -9.62 -4.26 -26.54
C VAL A 346 -10.57 -4.67 -25.42
N LEU A 347 -10.98 -3.70 -24.60
CA LEU A 347 -11.74 -3.97 -23.37
C LEU A 347 -13.22 -4.20 -23.68
N ARG A 348 -13.75 -3.51 -24.69
CA ARG A 348 -15.11 -3.67 -25.20
C ARG A 348 -15.07 -4.00 -26.69
N PRO A 349 -14.94 -5.29 -27.08
CA PRO A 349 -14.74 -5.68 -28.47
C PRO A 349 -15.90 -5.29 -29.40
N LEU A 350 -15.64 -4.37 -30.33
CA LEU A 350 -16.48 -4.06 -31.48
C LEU A 350 -15.89 -4.69 -32.73
N LYS A 351 -16.67 -5.56 -33.39
CA LYS A 351 -16.23 -6.27 -34.60
C LYS A 351 -16.06 -5.30 -35.77
N VAL A 352 -14.97 -5.46 -36.52
CA VAL A 352 -14.73 -4.77 -37.78
C VAL A 352 -14.36 -5.78 -38.86
N THR A 353 -15.08 -5.77 -39.98
CA THR A 353 -14.76 -6.58 -41.16
C THR A 353 -14.16 -5.70 -42.25
N ILE A 354 -12.93 -6.02 -42.66
CA ILE A 354 -12.19 -5.32 -43.69
C ILE A 354 -12.52 -5.95 -45.06
N ALA A 355 -13.39 -5.29 -45.82
CA ALA A 355 -13.94 -5.80 -47.06
C ALA A 355 -12.88 -6.02 -48.15
N ASN A 356 -11.87 -5.14 -48.23
CA ASN A 356 -10.80 -5.19 -49.22
C ASN A 356 -9.49 -5.79 -48.70
N PHE A 357 -9.52 -6.59 -47.63
CA PHE A 357 -8.31 -7.10 -46.97
C PHE A 357 -7.37 -7.83 -47.94
N ASP A 358 -7.87 -8.85 -48.63
CA ASP A 358 -7.07 -9.73 -49.49
C ASP A 358 -6.39 -8.95 -50.63
N GLU A 359 -7.11 -8.01 -51.25
CA GLU A 359 -6.56 -7.10 -52.27
C GLU A 359 -5.54 -6.13 -51.68
N ALA A 360 -5.84 -5.54 -50.52
CA ALA A 360 -5.00 -4.51 -49.92
C ALA A 360 -3.67 -5.03 -49.35
N VAL A 361 -3.63 -6.30 -48.92
CA VAL A 361 -2.40 -6.92 -48.40
C VAL A 361 -1.61 -7.67 -49.47
N ALA A 362 -2.16 -7.94 -50.66
CA ALA A 362 -1.46 -8.72 -51.70
C ALA A 362 -0.09 -8.13 -52.09
N ASP A 363 -0.01 -6.80 -52.23
CA ASP A 363 1.20 -6.08 -52.65
C ASP A 363 1.90 -5.34 -51.50
N PHE A 364 1.64 -5.73 -50.24
CA PHE A 364 2.10 -4.99 -49.06
C PHE A 364 3.62 -4.76 -49.03
N GLU A 365 4.43 -5.71 -49.52
CA GLU A 365 5.88 -5.61 -49.58
C GLU A 365 6.37 -4.41 -50.42
N THR A 366 5.64 -4.07 -51.49
CA THR A 366 6.00 -2.96 -52.38
C THR A 366 5.45 -1.61 -51.90
N LEU A 367 4.38 -1.62 -51.09
CA LEU A 367 3.64 -0.42 -50.69
C LEU A 367 3.96 0.04 -49.26
N LYS A 368 4.47 -0.84 -48.40
CA LYS A 368 4.82 -0.51 -47.01
C LYS A 368 6.03 0.42 -46.95
N LYS A 369 6.16 1.12 -45.82
CA LYS A 369 7.40 1.82 -45.49
C LYS A 369 8.53 0.80 -45.27
N ASP A 370 9.73 1.06 -45.79
CA ASP A 370 10.91 0.17 -45.67
C ASP A 370 11.24 -0.24 -44.22
N THR A 371 10.96 0.64 -43.26
CA THR A 371 11.20 0.38 -41.83
C THR A 371 10.21 -0.62 -41.21
N VAL A 372 9.09 -0.92 -41.88
CA VAL A 372 8.09 -1.87 -41.38
C VAL A 372 8.56 -3.29 -41.70
N LYS A 373 8.63 -4.11 -40.65
CA LYS A 373 8.84 -5.55 -40.74
C LYS A 373 7.49 -6.24 -40.66
N ALA A 374 7.13 -6.96 -41.72
CA ALA A 374 5.89 -7.71 -41.79
C ALA A 374 6.09 -8.96 -42.66
N ARG A 375 5.24 -9.96 -42.49
CA ARG A 375 5.15 -11.13 -43.37
C ARG A 375 3.69 -11.55 -43.54
N LEU A 376 3.34 -12.05 -44.72
CA LEU A 376 2.03 -12.66 -44.95
C LEU A 376 2.20 -14.19 -44.88
N ASP A 377 1.44 -14.85 -44.02
CA ASP A 377 1.48 -16.30 -43.79
C ASP A 377 0.06 -16.80 -43.45
N ASP A 378 -0.42 -17.84 -44.13
CA ASP A 378 -1.77 -18.41 -43.99
C ASP A 378 -2.90 -17.36 -43.90
N ASP A 379 -2.94 -16.41 -44.85
CA ASP A 379 -3.91 -15.29 -44.90
C ASP A 379 -3.86 -14.33 -43.68
N VAL A 380 -2.77 -14.35 -42.91
CA VAL A 380 -2.50 -13.45 -41.77
C VAL A 380 -1.30 -12.57 -42.08
N LEU A 381 -1.49 -11.25 -41.99
CA LEU A 381 -0.39 -10.31 -42.07
C LEU A 381 0.22 -10.11 -40.68
N TRP A 382 1.35 -10.75 -40.42
CA TRP A 382 2.11 -10.61 -39.18
C TRP A 382 2.94 -9.34 -39.19
N LEU A 383 2.71 -8.45 -38.22
CA LEU A 383 3.43 -7.19 -38.04
C LEU A 383 4.42 -7.34 -36.88
N THR A 384 5.71 -7.12 -37.13
CA THR A 384 6.72 -7.07 -36.07
C THR A 384 6.79 -5.66 -35.49
N GLN A 385 6.51 -5.52 -34.20
CA GLN A 385 6.48 -4.23 -33.50
C GLN A 385 7.42 -4.22 -32.29
N PRO A 386 8.08 -3.09 -31.98
CA PRO A 386 8.88 -2.98 -30.78
C PRO A 386 8.00 -3.11 -29.54
N LYS A 387 8.49 -3.82 -28.52
CA LYS A 387 7.78 -3.95 -27.24
C LYS A 387 7.66 -2.61 -26.51
N HIS A 388 8.56 -1.66 -26.77
CA HIS A 388 8.57 -0.35 -26.12
C HIS A 388 9.09 0.71 -27.10
N PRO A 389 8.52 1.94 -27.14
CA PRO A 389 8.94 2.97 -28.09
C PRO A 389 10.35 3.53 -27.83
N ASN A 390 10.72 3.72 -26.57
CA ASN A 390 11.98 4.38 -26.16
C ASN A 390 13.05 3.47 -25.53
N VAL A 391 12.71 2.23 -25.16
CA VAL A 391 13.61 1.28 -24.49
C VAL A 391 13.67 0.00 -25.32
N ASP A 392 14.86 -0.55 -25.55
CA ASP A 392 14.99 -1.83 -26.26
C ASP A 392 14.55 -2.98 -25.35
N MET A 393 13.31 -3.41 -25.53
CA MET A 393 12.72 -4.59 -24.87
C MET A 393 12.47 -5.72 -25.89
N GLY A 394 13.14 -5.67 -27.05
CA GLY A 394 12.89 -6.55 -28.17
C GLY A 394 11.58 -6.24 -28.91
N ASN A 395 11.12 -7.21 -29.70
CA ASN A 395 9.94 -7.08 -30.55
C ASN A 395 8.85 -8.10 -30.18
N ARG A 396 7.64 -7.85 -30.68
CA ARG A 396 6.48 -8.74 -30.61
C ARG A 396 5.83 -8.85 -31.99
N GLU A 397 5.20 -9.99 -32.23
CA GLU A 397 4.50 -10.31 -33.46
C GLU A 397 3.00 -10.08 -33.26
N ILE A 398 2.40 -9.30 -34.15
CA ILE A 398 0.99 -8.90 -34.03
C ILE A 398 0.26 -9.34 -35.31
N PRO A 399 -0.69 -10.28 -35.22
CA PRO A 399 -1.45 -10.74 -36.38
C PRO A 399 -2.46 -9.67 -36.79
N PHE A 400 -2.47 -9.30 -38.07
CA PHE A 400 -3.48 -8.46 -38.69
C PHE A 400 -4.28 -9.31 -39.69
N THR A 401 -5.60 -9.32 -39.52
CA THR A 401 -6.51 -10.24 -40.21
C THR A 401 -7.71 -9.49 -40.79
N LYS A 402 -8.43 -10.15 -41.70
CA LYS A 402 -9.65 -9.61 -42.33
C LYS A 402 -10.70 -9.11 -41.32
N THR A 403 -10.83 -9.79 -40.19
CA THR A 403 -11.68 -9.35 -39.09
C THR A 403 -10.80 -8.96 -37.90
N ILE A 404 -11.06 -7.79 -37.33
CA ILE A 404 -10.39 -7.26 -36.14
C ILE A 404 -11.44 -6.83 -35.11
N TYR A 405 -11.00 -6.63 -33.88
CA TYR A 405 -11.75 -5.89 -32.86
C TYR A 405 -11.08 -4.54 -32.60
N ILE A 406 -11.92 -3.52 -32.39
CA ILE A 406 -11.55 -2.22 -31.83
C ILE A 406 -12.37 -2.00 -30.54
N ASP A 407 -12.01 -1.03 -29.70
CA ASP A 407 -12.87 -0.72 -28.54
C ASP A 407 -14.16 -0.04 -28.99
N GLN A 408 -15.30 -0.45 -28.41
CA GLN A 408 -16.61 0.15 -28.68
C GLN A 408 -16.58 1.67 -28.51
N THR A 409 -15.76 2.20 -27.59
CA THR A 409 -15.65 3.65 -27.36
C THR A 409 -14.89 4.42 -28.45
N ASP A 410 -14.33 3.71 -29.44
CA ASP A 410 -13.65 4.30 -30.59
C ASP A 410 -14.55 4.51 -31.83
N PHE A 411 -15.82 4.10 -31.76
CA PHE A 411 -16.87 4.47 -32.71
C PHE A 411 -18.06 5.11 -32.00
N GLU A 412 -18.45 6.31 -32.42
CA GLU A 412 -19.59 7.02 -31.84
C GLU A 412 -20.48 7.58 -32.96
N VAL A 413 -21.76 7.24 -32.93
CA VAL A 413 -22.74 7.69 -33.93
C VAL A 413 -23.00 9.17 -33.77
N ASN A 414 -23.11 9.64 -32.52
CA ASN A 414 -23.38 11.03 -32.17
C ASN A 414 -22.22 11.60 -31.34
N PRO A 415 -21.06 11.88 -31.98
CA PRO A 415 -19.84 12.19 -31.24
C PRO A 415 -19.93 13.53 -30.50
N PRO A 416 -19.42 13.62 -29.26
CA PRO A 416 -19.30 14.90 -28.58
C PRO A 416 -18.32 15.82 -29.32
N ALA A 417 -18.41 17.12 -29.07
CA ALA A 417 -17.51 18.10 -29.65
C ALA A 417 -16.04 17.76 -29.34
N GLY A 418 -15.18 17.80 -30.36
CA GLY A 418 -13.75 17.50 -30.21
C GLY A 418 -13.39 16.01 -30.24
N TYR A 419 -14.35 15.10 -30.45
CA TYR A 419 -14.08 13.68 -30.68
C TYR A 419 -13.23 13.46 -31.94
N LYS A 420 -12.15 12.68 -31.81
CA LYS A 420 -11.14 12.46 -32.87
C LYS A 420 -11.11 11.04 -33.44
N ARG A 421 -11.98 10.14 -32.93
CA ARG A 421 -12.05 8.74 -33.38
C ARG A 421 -13.18 8.55 -34.40
N LEU A 422 -13.62 7.32 -34.66
CA LEU A 422 -14.51 7.03 -35.76
C LEU A 422 -15.95 7.52 -35.50
N SER A 423 -16.56 8.12 -36.51
CA SER A 423 -17.97 8.48 -36.52
C SER A 423 -18.51 8.50 -37.95
N PRO A 424 -19.83 8.62 -38.15
CA PRO A 424 -20.39 8.79 -39.50
C PRO A 424 -19.79 9.97 -40.28
N GLU A 425 -19.34 11.00 -39.57
CA GLU A 425 -18.68 12.20 -40.11
C GLU A 425 -17.15 12.04 -40.23
N ASN A 426 -16.50 11.33 -39.30
CA ASN A 426 -15.07 11.04 -39.33
C ASN A 426 -14.82 9.55 -39.58
N ARG A 427 -14.86 9.18 -40.85
CA ARG A 427 -14.83 7.76 -41.27
C ARG A 427 -13.45 7.13 -41.30
N GLU A 428 -12.37 7.91 -41.21
CA GLU A 428 -11.01 7.40 -41.31
C GLU A 428 -10.26 7.47 -39.97
N ILE A 429 -9.51 6.41 -39.65
CA ILE A 429 -8.66 6.34 -38.46
C ILE A 429 -7.38 5.56 -38.75
N ARG A 430 -6.28 5.88 -38.09
CA ARG A 430 -5.09 5.04 -38.14
C ARG A 430 -5.21 3.91 -37.12
N LEU A 431 -5.03 2.68 -37.58
CA LEU A 431 -4.80 1.55 -36.70
C LEU A 431 -3.36 1.60 -36.19
N ARG A 432 -3.16 1.47 -34.87
CA ARG A 432 -1.83 1.53 -34.24
C ARG A 432 -0.88 0.59 -34.97
N ASN A 433 0.23 1.17 -35.44
CA ASN A 433 1.31 0.49 -36.16
C ASN A 433 0.86 -0.34 -37.37
N SER A 434 -0.26 0.02 -38.00
CA SER A 434 -0.85 -0.65 -39.16
C SER A 434 -1.34 0.38 -40.19
N TYR A 435 -2.34 0.00 -40.99
CA TYR A 435 -2.98 0.79 -42.04
C TYR A 435 -3.89 1.91 -41.51
N ILE A 436 -4.33 2.79 -42.40
CA ILE A 436 -5.50 3.63 -42.21
C ILE A 436 -6.75 2.84 -42.62
N LEU A 437 -7.69 2.74 -41.69
CA LEU A 437 -9.00 2.14 -41.85
C LEU A 437 -10.02 3.23 -42.23
N LYS A 438 -10.95 2.91 -43.13
CA LYS A 438 -12.10 3.73 -43.51
C LYS A 438 -13.39 2.95 -43.31
N VAL A 439 -14.25 3.40 -42.40
CA VAL A 439 -15.59 2.81 -42.18
C VAL A 439 -16.52 3.21 -43.33
N GLU A 440 -17.12 2.20 -43.97
CA GLU A 440 -18.11 2.40 -45.02
C GLU A 440 -19.54 2.33 -44.46
N GLU A 441 -19.77 1.38 -43.56
CA GLU A 441 -21.08 1.08 -42.98
C GLU A 441 -20.95 0.61 -41.53
N HIS A 442 -21.98 0.89 -40.73
CA HIS A 442 -22.15 0.33 -39.39
C HIS A 442 -23.44 -0.48 -39.36
N ILE A 443 -23.39 -1.65 -38.72
CA ILE A 443 -24.51 -2.57 -38.57
C ILE A 443 -24.98 -2.49 -37.13
N THR A 444 -26.28 -2.35 -36.92
CA THR A 444 -26.91 -2.33 -35.61
C THR A 444 -27.70 -3.60 -35.34
N ASP A 445 -27.85 -3.96 -34.08
CA ASP A 445 -28.81 -4.98 -33.64
C ASP A 445 -30.25 -4.44 -33.57
N ASP A 446 -31.17 -5.27 -33.08
CA ASP A 446 -32.59 -4.93 -32.92
C ASP A 446 -32.83 -3.82 -31.88
N ASN A 447 -31.88 -3.57 -30.97
CA ASN A 447 -31.94 -2.50 -29.97
C ASN A 447 -31.35 -1.18 -30.50
N GLY A 448 -30.73 -1.20 -31.68
CA GLY A 448 -30.03 -0.06 -32.26
C GLY A 448 -28.57 0.07 -31.81
N ASP A 449 -28.04 -0.91 -31.09
CA ASP A 449 -26.64 -0.93 -30.67
C ASP A 449 -25.74 -1.35 -31.82
N VAL A 450 -24.62 -0.65 -32.02
CA VAL A 450 -23.66 -0.94 -33.09
C VAL A 450 -22.89 -2.21 -32.76
N VAL A 451 -23.05 -3.26 -33.58
CA VAL A 451 -22.44 -4.58 -33.36
C VAL A 451 -21.33 -4.92 -34.34
N GLU A 452 -21.29 -4.28 -35.51
CA GLU A 452 -20.24 -4.52 -36.51
C GLU A 452 -20.02 -3.28 -37.38
N LEU A 453 -18.75 -3.03 -37.74
CA LEU A 453 -18.37 -2.06 -38.76
C LEU A 453 -17.85 -2.77 -40.01
N ILE A 454 -18.34 -2.36 -41.18
CA ILE A 454 -17.77 -2.76 -42.47
C ILE A 454 -16.85 -1.64 -42.93
N ALA A 455 -15.59 -1.98 -43.18
CA ALA A 455 -14.54 -1.03 -43.46
C ALA A 455 -13.64 -1.46 -44.61
N THR A 456 -12.85 -0.52 -45.11
CA THR A 456 -11.74 -0.77 -46.04
C THR A 456 -10.43 -0.24 -45.44
N ILE A 457 -9.30 -0.72 -45.93
CA ILE A 457 -7.97 -0.17 -45.60
C ILE A 457 -7.31 0.44 -46.84
N ASP A 458 -6.52 1.49 -46.63
CA ASP A 458 -5.71 2.11 -47.69
C ASP A 458 -4.37 1.35 -47.83
N PRO A 459 -4.13 0.59 -48.91
CA PRO A 459 -2.96 -0.29 -49.05
C PRO A 459 -1.62 0.44 -48.95
N LYS A 460 -1.59 1.75 -49.24
CA LYS A 460 -0.35 2.55 -49.26
C LYS A 460 0.07 3.06 -47.89
N THR A 461 -0.70 2.79 -46.84
CA THR A 461 -0.58 3.47 -45.54
C THR A 461 0.07 2.64 -44.43
N LEU A 462 0.53 1.43 -44.74
CA LEU A 462 1.30 0.62 -43.79
C LEU A 462 2.65 1.29 -43.48
N GLY A 463 2.71 1.96 -42.33
CA GLY A 463 3.85 2.79 -41.90
C GLY A 463 3.98 4.15 -42.60
N ASN A 464 3.19 4.43 -43.63
CA ASN A 464 3.18 5.68 -44.39
C ASN A 464 1.98 6.56 -44.05
N ASN A 465 2.12 7.88 -44.19
CA ASN A 465 1.00 8.82 -44.11
C ASN A 465 0.17 8.80 -45.41
N PRO A 466 -1.14 9.08 -45.35
CA PRO A 466 -1.97 9.11 -46.54
C PRO A 466 -1.65 10.37 -47.38
N GLU A 467 -1.65 10.24 -48.70
CA GLU A 467 -1.40 11.36 -49.59
C GLU A 467 -2.65 12.23 -49.73
N GLY A 468 -2.48 13.55 -49.67
CA GLY A 468 -3.55 14.53 -49.94
C GLY A 468 -4.65 14.66 -48.88
N ARG A 469 -4.60 13.91 -47.77
CA ARG A 469 -5.58 14.00 -46.67
C ARG A 469 -4.95 13.85 -45.29
N LYS A 470 -5.65 14.31 -44.24
CA LYS A 470 -5.21 14.19 -42.84
C LYS A 470 -6.17 13.29 -42.07
N VAL A 471 -5.60 12.35 -41.30
CA VAL A 471 -6.34 11.45 -40.40
C VAL A 471 -6.11 11.89 -38.95
N LYS A 472 -7.19 12.06 -38.18
CA LYS A 472 -7.21 12.84 -36.93
C LYS A 472 -6.94 12.04 -35.64
N GLY A 473 -6.66 10.75 -35.73
CA GLY A 473 -6.42 9.92 -34.55
C GLY A 473 -5.75 8.58 -34.85
N VAL A 474 -5.35 7.90 -33.78
CA VAL A 474 -4.82 6.54 -33.79
C VAL A 474 -5.55 5.73 -32.73
N ILE A 475 -6.02 4.53 -33.07
CA ILE A 475 -6.67 3.60 -32.14
C ILE A 475 -5.91 2.28 -32.06
N HIS A 476 -6.01 1.59 -30.93
CA HIS A 476 -5.51 0.22 -30.80
C HIS A 476 -6.55 -0.76 -31.40
N TRP A 477 -6.14 -2.00 -31.62
CA TRP A 477 -6.97 -3.04 -32.22
C TRP A 477 -6.36 -4.41 -31.92
N VAL A 478 -7.11 -5.48 -32.09
CA VAL A 478 -6.61 -6.87 -32.02
C VAL A 478 -7.22 -7.72 -33.13
N SER A 479 -6.54 -8.77 -33.58
CA SER A 479 -7.13 -9.74 -34.52
C SER A 479 -8.32 -10.44 -33.88
N ALA A 480 -9.41 -10.61 -34.63
CA ALA A 480 -10.57 -11.35 -34.12
C ALA A 480 -10.35 -12.87 -34.09
N SER A 481 -9.51 -13.41 -34.97
CA SER A 481 -9.25 -14.86 -35.05
C SER A 481 -8.05 -15.32 -34.23
N HIS A 482 -7.11 -14.42 -33.93
CA HIS A 482 -5.91 -14.73 -33.15
C HIS A 482 -5.86 -14.00 -31.80
N GLY A 483 -6.76 -13.05 -31.57
CA GLY A 483 -6.92 -12.43 -30.25
C GLY A 483 -7.32 -13.47 -29.22
N VAL A 484 -6.90 -13.26 -27.98
CA VAL A 484 -7.14 -14.18 -26.87
C VAL A 484 -8.11 -13.52 -25.89
N ASP A 485 -9.13 -14.26 -25.49
CA ASP A 485 -10.08 -13.80 -24.48
C ASP A 485 -9.36 -13.60 -23.14
N ALA A 486 -9.65 -12.49 -22.47
CA ALA A 486 -9.05 -12.14 -21.19
C ALA A 486 -10.05 -11.42 -20.28
N VAL A 487 -9.82 -11.50 -18.98
CA VAL A 487 -10.54 -10.70 -18.00
C VAL A 487 -9.70 -9.48 -17.65
N VAL A 488 -10.26 -8.28 -17.81
CA VAL A 488 -9.58 -7.02 -17.44
C VAL A 488 -10.36 -6.33 -16.33
N ARG A 489 -9.67 -6.00 -15.23
CA ARG A 489 -10.24 -5.32 -14.06
C ARG A 489 -9.74 -3.89 -14.02
N LEU A 490 -10.64 -2.94 -14.20
CA LEU A 490 -10.40 -1.54 -13.91
C LEU A 490 -10.81 -1.25 -12.48
N TYR A 491 -10.10 -0.36 -11.83
CA TYR A 491 -10.28 -0.09 -10.42
C TYR A 491 -10.30 1.41 -10.17
N GLU A 492 -11.25 1.83 -9.36
CA GLU A 492 -11.37 3.20 -8.85
C GLU A 492 -11.02 3.23 -7.36
N HIS A 493 -11.12 4.40 -6.74
CA HIS A 493 -11.00 4.52 -5.29
C HIS A 493 -12.04 3.64 -4.60
N LEU A 494 -11.62 2.96 -3.52
CA LEU A 494 -12.53 2.12 -2.73
C LEU A 494 -13.57 2.97 -1.98
N LEU A 495 -13.19 4.19 -1.60
CA LEU A 495 -14.04 5.14 -0.88
C LEU A 495 -14.34 6.37 -1.75
N LEU A 496 -15.53 6.96 -1.56
CA LEU A 496 -16.03 8.11 -2.32
C LEU A 496 -15.49 9.45 -1.82
N GLU A 497 -15.16 9.57 -0.52
CA GLU A 497 -14.79 10.86 0.10
C GLU A 497 -13.30 10.98 0.41
N ASP A 498 -12.81 12.23 0.43
CA ASP A 498 -11.40 12.61 0.60
C ASP A 498 -10.91 12.63 2.06
N ASP A 499 -11.79 12.63 3.06
CA ASP A 499 -11.39 12.87 4.44
C ASP A 499 -11.77 11.74 5.41
N GLU A 500 -10.76 11.00 5.88
CA GLU A 500 -10.79 10.30 7.18
C GLU A 500 -10.85 11.28 8.39
N ILE A 501 -10.92 12.61 8.17
CA ILE A 501 -10.66 13.62 9.21
C ILE A 501 -11.83 13.93 10.13
N ASN A 502 -13.09 13.64 9.79
CA ASN A 502 -14.19 13.86 10.74
C ASN A 502 -14.51 12.62 11.59
N GLN A 503 -13.60 12.27 12.50
CA GLN A 503 -13.92 11.36 13.62
C GLN A 503 -14.99 11.95 14.58
N ASP A 504 -15.26 13.26 14.49
CA ASP A 504 -16.30 13.95 15.28
C ASP A 504 -17.73 13.88 14.69
N ALA A 505 -17.91 13.31 13.49
CA ALA A 505 -19.27 13.07 12.95
C ALA A 505 -20.01 11.92 13.67
N THR A 506 -19.35 11.22 14.60
CA THR A 506 -19.93 10.11 15.37
C THR A 506 -20.98 10.53 16.40
N LEU A 507 -21.17 11.84 16.64
CA LEU A 507 -22.16 12.34 17.60
C LEU A 507 -23.57 12.51 17.02
N HIS A 508 -23.74 12.54 15.69
CA HIS A 508 -25.08 12.69 15.07
C HIS A 508 -25.65 11.39 14.47
N GLU A 509 -24.87 10.31 14.39
CA GLU A 509 -25.33 9.04 13.81
C GLU A 509 -25.92 8.05 14.82
N LYS A 510 -25.81 8.34 16.13
CA LYS A 510 -26.42 7.51 17.18
C LYS A 510 -27.95 7.50 17.14
N ASP A 511 -28.57 8.46 16.48
CA ASP A 511 -30.04 8.59 16.41
C ASP A 511 -30.68 7.75 15.28
N MET A 512 -29.87 7.04 14.47
CA MET A 512 -30.35 6.12 13.41
C MET A 512 -29.93 4.66 13.61
N LEU A 513 -29.48 4.29 14.81
CA LEU A 513 -29.05 2.92 15.11
C LEU A 513 -30.25 1.95 15.13
N ASP A 514 -30.29 1.06 14.14
CA ASP A 514 -30.79 -0.30 14.40
C ASP A 514 -29.87 -0.94 15.45
N ALA A 515 -30.46 -1.63 16.43
CA ALA A 515 -29.78 -2.10 17.64
C ALA A 515 -28.60 -3.08 17.43
N ASP A 516 -28.36 -3.53 16.19
CA ASP A 516 -27.39 -4.58 15.84
C ASP A 516 -26.24 -4.14 14.89
N THR A 517 -26.16 -2.89 14.44
CA THR A 517 -25.06 -2.45 13.54
C THR A 517 -24.02 -1.60 14.27
N ASP A 518 -22.75 -2.05 14.32
CA ASP A 518 -21.66 -1.26 14.90
C ASP A 518 -21.28 -0.06 14.01
N ALA A 519 -20.80 1.02 14.64
CA ALA A 519 -20.53 2.31 13.97
C ALA A 519 -19.59 2.19 12.76
N ASP A 520 -18.61 1.28 12.79
CA ASP A 520 -17.71 1.07 11.64
C ASP A 520 -18.43 0.52 10.42
N THR A 521 -19.35 -0.42 10.64
CA THR A 521 -20.13 -1.05 9.57
C THR A 521 -21.02 -0.03 8.87
N LEU A 522 -21.65 0.87 9.64
CA LEU A 522 -22.46 1.95 9.08
C LEU A 522 -21.60 2.92 8.26
N TRP A 523 -20.49 3.38 8.83
CA TRP A 523 -19.56 4.28 8.16
C TRP A 523 -19.04 3.68 6.84
N ILE A 524 -18.60 2.43 6.84
CA ILE A 524 -18.13 1.76 5.61
C ILE A 524 -19.23 1.76 4.53
N LYS A 525 -20.47 1.36 4.87
CA LYS A 525 -21.56 1.28 3.89
C LYS A 525 -21.90 2.62 3.24
N GLN A 526 -21.76 3.73 3.96
CA GLN A 526 -22.05 5.07 3.44
C GLN A 526 -20.96 5.61 2.50
N HIS A 527 -19.71 5.21 2.70
CA HIS A 527 -18.55 5.81 2.02
C HIS A 527 -17.97 4.94 0.91
N LEU A 528 -18.43 3.70 0.73
CA LEU A 528 -17.94 2.81 -0.32
C LEU A 528 -18.30 3.29 -1.72
N ASN A 529 -17.33 3.25 -2.63
CA ASN A 529 -17.58 3.43 -4.06
C ASN A 529 -18.12 2.13 -4.68
N PRO A 530 -19.38 2.10 -5.16
CA PRO A 530 -19.94 0.92 -5.82
C PRO A 530 -19.22 0.57 -7.12
N ASN A 531 -18.52 1.53 -7.73
CA ASN A 531 -17.76 1.37 -8.98
C ASN A 531 -16.26 1.13 -8.72
N SER A 532 -15.85 0.83 -7.47
CA SER A 532 -14.45 0.59 -7.08
C SER A 532 -13.73 -0.49 -7.90
N ILE A 533 -14.50 -1.39 -8.55
CA ILE A 533 -14.00 -2.33 -9.54
C ILE A 533 -15.01 -2.50 -10.69
N THR A 534 -14.52 -2.45 -11.92
CA THR A 534 -15.28 -2.81 -13.12
C THR A 534 -14.55 -3.92 -13.87
N THR A 535 -15.24 -5.00 -14.20
CA THR A 535 -14.65 -6.16 -14.89
C THR A 535 -15.15 -6.23 -16.33
N TYR A 536 -14.22 -6.40 -17.27
CA TYR A 536 -14.48 -6.52 -18.70
C TYR A 536 -14.06 -7.89 -19.22
N GLN A 537 -14.85 -8.42 -20.16
CA GLN A 537 -14.44 -9.52 -21.04
C GLN A 537 -13.77 -8.91 -22.26
N ALA A 538 -12.44 -8.88 -22.22
CA ALA A 538 -11.61 -8.22 -23.21
C ALA A 538 -11.03 -9.24 -24.21
N VAL A 539 -10.48 -8.73 -25.30
CA VAL A 539 -9.63 -9.51 -26.21
C VAL A 539 -8.25 -8.88 -26.28
N VAL A 540 -7.20 -9.65 -26.00
CA VAL A 540 -5.81 -9.20 -25.99
C VAL A 540 -5.03 -9.74 -27.18
N GLU A 541 -3.94 -9.08 -27.56
CA GLU A 541 -3.02 -9.62 -28.56
C GLU A 541 -2.38 -10.94 -28.08
N PRO A 542 -2.03 -11.88 -28.99
CA PRO A 542 -1.54 -13.21 -28.60
C PRO A 542 -0.30 -13.19 -27.69
N SER A 543 0.54 -12.16 -27.82
CA SER A 543 1.75 -12.04 -27.00
C SER A 543 1.46 -11.87 -25.51
N LEU A 544 0.24 -11.47 -25.15
CA LEU A 544 -0.23 -11.30 -23.78
C LEU A 544 -0.87 -12.56 -23.18
N ALA A 545 -1.01 -13.65 -23.96
CA ALA A 545 -1.58 -14.91 -23.45
C ALA A 545 -0.56 -15.79 -22.71
N GLU A 546 0.72 -15.69 -23.06
CA GLU A 546 1.80 -16.51 -22.48
C GLU A 546 2.50 -15.83 -21.29
N VAL A 547 1.82 -14.90 -20.62
CA VAL A 547 2.41 -14.09 -19.54
C VAL A 547 2.35 -14.83 -18.20
N SER A 548 3.38 -14.63 -17.39
CA SER A 548 3.43 -15.09 -16.01
C SER A 548 2.75 -14.08 -15.08
N GLY A 549 2.17 -14.56 -13.99
CA GLY A 549 1.65 -13.69 -12.93
C GLY A 549 2.70 -12.69 -12.45
N GLY A 550 2.30 -11.43 -12.36
CA GLY A 550 3.17 -10.32 -11.94
C GLY A 550 3.88 -9.59 -13.09
N GLU A 551 3.82 -10.09 -14.32
CA GLU A 551 4.31 -9.36 -15.49
C GLU A 551 3.45 -8.11 -15.75
N ARG A 552 4.10 -6.99 -16.07
CA ARG A 552 3.47 -5.67 -16.19
C ARG A 552 3.54 -5.15 -17.61
N PHE A 553 2.43 -4.58 -18.07
CA PHE A 553 2.26 -4.08 -19.42
C PHE A 553 1.61 -2.70 -19.41
N GLN A 554 1.94 -1.87 -20.39
CA GLN A 554 1.10 -0.73 -20.76
C GLN A 554 0.18 -1.17 -21.89
N PHE A 555 -1.13 -1.23 -21.64
CA PHE A 555 -2.09 -1.41 -22.73
C PHE A 555 -2.25 -0.09 -23.48
N GLU A 556 -2.02 -0.13 -24.78
CA GLU A 556 -2.00 1.04 -25.65
C GLU A 556 -3.28 1.87 -25.52
N ARG A 557 -3.13 3.14 -25.09
CA ARG A 557 -4.20 4.12 -24.84
C ARG A 557 -5.11 3.86 -23.63
N GLU A 558 -4.97 2.70 -22.98
CA GLU A 558 -5.80 2.33 -21.85
C GLU A 558 -5.15 2.74 -20.52
N SER A 559 -4.20 1.96 -20.04
CA SER A 559 -3.58 2.10 -18.71
C SER A 559 -2.36 1.19 -18.58
N TYR A 560 -1.70 1.25 -17.43
CA TYR A 560 -0.77 0.22 -17.00
C TYR A 560 -1.53 -0.93 -16.34
N PHE A 561 -1.13 -2.17 -16.61
CA PHE A 561 -1.76 -3.40 -16.14
C PHE A 561 -0.71 -4.40 -15.65
N VAL A 562 -1.14 -5.31 -14.76
CA VAL A 562 -0.36 -6.47 -14.32
C VAL A 562 -1.17 -7.74 -14.56
N ALA A 563 -0.53 -8.81 -15.01
CA ALA A 563 -1.14 -10.14 -14.98
C ALA A 563 -1.34 -10.56 -13.51
N ASP A 564 -2.58 -10.81 -13.10
CA ASP A 564 -2.91 -11.07 -11.69
C ASP A 564 -2.13 -12.28 -11.16
N ILE A 565 -1.42 -12.10 -10.05
CA ILE A 565 -0.52 -13.12 -9.50
C ILE A 565 -1.24 -14.34 -8.91
N VAL A 566 -2.57 -14.27 -8.72
CA VAL A 566 -3.38 -15.34 -8.12
C VAL A 566 -4.23 -16.05 -9.16
N GLU A 567 -4.84 -15.30 -10.08
CA GLU A 567 -5.91 -15.78 -10.95
C GLU A 567 -5.53 -15.92 -12.42
N THR A 568 -4.40 -15.33 -12.85
CA THR A 568 -3.99 -15.46 -14.26
C THR A 568 -3.58 -16.91 -14.57
N THR A 569 -4.07 -17.42 -15.70
CA THR A 569 -3.71 -18.73 -16.25
C THR A 569 -3.37 -18.59 -17.73
N LYS A 570 -2.84 -19.65 -18.34
CA LYS A 570 -2.57 -19.65 -19.79
C LYS A 570 -3.85 -19.68 -20.61
N GLU A 571 -4.88 -20.34 -20.09
CA GLU A 571 -6.18 -20.50 -20.73
C GLU A 571 -7.04 -19.24 -20.59
N LEU A 572 -6.89 -18.52 -19.48
CA LEU A 572 -7.59 -17.26 -19.22
C LEU A 572 -6.66 -16.27 -18.53
N PRO A 573 -6.03 -15.36 -19.31
CA PRO A 573 -5.30 -14.23 -18.76
C PRO A 573 -6.22 -13.30 -17.96
N VAL A 574 -5.77 -12.90 -16.78
CA VAL A 574 -6.48 -11.94 -15.92
C VAL A 574 -5.57 -10.75 -15.67
N PHE A 575 -6.01 -9.55 -16.03
CA PHE A 575 -5.22 -8.33 -15.89
C PHE A 575 -5.87 -7.35 -14.93
N ASN A 576 -5.10 -6.88 -13.94
CA ASN A 576 -5.48 -5.80 -13.04
C ASN A 576 -4.90 -4.48 -13.55
N GLN A 577 -5.72 -3.45 -13.65
CA GLN A 577 -5.23 -2.10 -13.89
C GLN A 577 -4.34 -1.69 -12.72
N ILE A 578 -3.10 -1.26 -12.99
CA ILE A 578 -2.20 -0.70 -12.00
C ILE A 578 -2.56 0.76 -11.76
N VAL A 579 -2.43 1.58 -12.80
CA VAL A 579 -2.66 3.04 -12.77
C VAL A 579 -3.02 3.54 -14.17
N GLY A 580 -3.84 4.59 -14.23
CA GLY A 580 -4.17 5.29 -15.47
C GLY A 580 -2.95 5.88 -16.17
N LEU A 581 -3.06 6.14 -17.48
CA LEU A 581 -2.09 6.97 -18.21
C LEU A 581 -2.08 8.41 -17.64
N LYS A 582 -1.11 9.24 -18.03
CA LYS A 582 -1.09 10.64 -17.60
C LYS A 582 -2.38 11.30 -18.06
N ASP A 583 -3.14 11.83 -17.10
CA ASP A 583 -4.28 12.66 -17.42
C ASP A 583 -3.76 13.97 -18.03
N SER A 584 -4.45 14.46 -19.06
CA SER A 584 -4.03 15.68 -19.78
C SER A 584 -4.66 16.95 -19.21
N PHE A 585 -5.15 16.90 -17.97
CA PHE A 585 -5.90 17.97 -17.32
C PHE A 585 -5.17 18.55 -16.11
#